data_AF-A0A182M3R2-F1
#
_entry.id   AF-A0A182M3R2-F1
#
_cell.length_a   1.000
_cell.length_b   1.000
_cell.length_c   1.000
_cell.angle_alpha   90.00
_cell.angle_beta   90.00
_cell.angle_gamma   90.00
#
_symmetry.space_group_name_H-M   'P 1'
#
loop_
_entity.id
_entity.type
_entity.pdbx_description
1 polymer ?
#
loop_
_entity_poly.entity_id
_entity_poly.type
_entity_poly.pdbx_seq_one_letter_code
_entity_poly.pdbx_strand_id
1 'polypeptide(L)'
;MGGENDRPFTAKFPKAPADGDEVYIRAKLFENARSFSVNFCLPRPPHAAPNQTPSYIAYHFKTIYDENDESSVVQNWKNAYWQEEEVHDNHWHVDRSKTFRVIFRLHEDCIKMFADSVDHPPDYVFEVQLPLDQIESIELWDDVENVEEISFRYDNSNVY
;
A
#
# COMPACT_ATOMS: atom_id res chain seq x y z
N MET A 1 -4.41 14.46 -23.47
CA MET A 1 -3.66 15.36 -22.56
C MET A 1 -3.79 14.75 -21.17
N GLY A 2 -2.78 14.02 -20.71
CA GLY A 2 -2.75 13.44 -19.36
C GLY A 2 -2.15 14.47 -18.41
N GLY A 3 -2.98 15.01 -17.53
CA GLY A 3 -2.62 16.12 -16.64
C GLY A 3 -1.92 15.64 -15.36
N GLU A 4 -0.80 16.30 -15.06
CA GLU A 4 -0.53 16.92 -13.75
C GLU A 4 -0.54 16.10 -12.44
N ASN A 5 -0.30 14.79 -12.44
CA ASN A 5 0.13 14.10 -11.19
C ASN A 5 1.14 12.97 -11.45
N ASP A 6 2.35 13.36 -11.85
CA ASP A 6 3.51 12.45 -12.00
C ASP A 6 4.16 12.08 -10.65
N ARG A 7 3.52 12.45 -9.53
CA ARG A 7 4.03 12.24 -8.18
C ARG A 7 3.02 11.47 -7.34
N PRO A 8 3.47 10.44 -6.60
CA PRO A 8 2.59 9.75 -5.68
C PRO A 8 2.20 10.67 -4.53
N PHE A 9 1.10 10.34 -3.87
CA PHE A 9 0.93 10.79 -2.49
C PHE A 9 1.95 10.06 -1.62
N THR A 10 2.69 10.79 -0.78
CA THR A 10 3.67 10.21 0.15
C THR A 10 3.34 10.63 1.58
N ALA A 11 3.31 9.66 2.49
CA ALA A 11 3.27 9.90 3.93
C ALA A 11 4.48 9.25 4.60
N LYS A 12 5.22 10.00 5.40
CA LYS A 12 6.31 9.46 6.20
C LYS A 12 5.75 8.88 7.49
N PHE A 13 6.29 7.74 7.91
CA PHE A 13 6.04 7.22 9.24
C PHE A 13 6.60 8.21 10.30
N PRO A 14 5.78 8.64 11.29
CA PRO A 14 6.26 9.48 12.39
C PRO A 14 7.37 8.87 13.25
N LYS A 15 7.41 7.54 13.36
CA LYS A 15 8.49 6.74 13.98
C LYS A 15 8.63 5.42 13.22
N ALA A 16 9.76 4.72 13.37
CA ALA A 16 9.93 3.39 12.80
C ALA A 16 8.75 2.48 13.19
N PRO A 17 8.11 1.78 12.24
CA PRO A 17 7.01 0.88 12.55
C PRO A 17 7.52 -0.35 13.30
N ALA A 18 6.67 -0.86 14.19
CA ALA A 18 6.91 -2.04 15.01
C ALA A 18 5.80 -3.07 14.82
N ASP A 19 6.02 -4.28 15.34
CA ASP A 19 5.03 -5.35 15.35
C ASP A 19 3.72 -4.88 15.99
N GLY A 20 2.60 -5.14 15.31
CA GLY A 20 1.25 -4.76 15.74
C GLY A 20 0.79 -3.37 15.28
N ASP A 21 1.68 -2.52 14.77
CA ASP A 21 1.30 -1.19 14.26
C ASP A 21 0.32 -1.31 13.08
N GLU A 22 -0.56 -0.33 12.93
CA GLU A 22 -1.53 -0.26 11.84
C GLU A 22 -1.40 1.03 11.05
N VAL A 23 -1.61 0.92 9.73
CA VAL A 23 -1.85 2.06 8.86
C VAL A 23 -3.25 1.97 8.30
N TYR A 24 -4.08 2.97 8.59
CA TYR A 24 -5.37 3.17 7.98
C TYR A 24 -5.27 4.18 6.84
N ILE A 25 -5.88 3.86 5.71
CA ILE A 25 -5.93 4.71 4.52
C ILE A 25 -7.38 4.81 4.05
N ARG A 26 -7.81 6.04 3.77
CA ARG A 26 -9.07 6.34 3.11
C ARG A 26 -8.82 7.21 1.90
N ALA A 27 -9.16 6.72 0.72
CA ALA A 27 -8.87 7.40 -0.54
C ALA A 27 -9.90 7.04 -1.61
N LYS A 28 -9.91 7.82 -2.69
CA LYS A 28 -10.80 7.65 -3.83
C LYS A 28 -9.97 7.54 -5.10
N LEU A 29 -10.44 6.71 -6.04
CA LEU A 29 -9.85 6.54 -7.36
C LEU A 29 -10.60 7.39 -8.39
N PHE A 30 -9.95 7.69 -9.51
CA PHE A 30 -10.66 8.26 -10.66
C PHE A 30 -11.74 7.30 -11.17
N GLU A 31 -12.83 7.83 -11.75
CA GLU A 31 -13.98 7.02 -12.21
C GLU A 31 -13.58 5.93 -13.23
N ASN A 32 -12.53 6.17 -14.01
CA ASN A 32 -12.01 5.25 -15.02
C ASN A 32 -10.68 4.58 -14.61
N ALA A 33 -10.43 4.47 -13.30
CA ALA A 33 -9.21 3.87 -12.77
C ALA A 33 -9.00 2.44 -13.32
N ARG A 34 -7.79 2.21 -13.82
CA ARG A 34 -7.28 0.94 -14.34
C ARG A 34 -6.39 0.26 -13.32
N SER A 35 -5.67 1.03 -12.52
CA SER A 35 -4.93 0.47 -11.39
C SER A 35 -4.57 1.51 -10.35
N PHE A 36 -4.27 1.04 -9.15
CA PHE A 36 -3.56 1.81 -8.15
C PHE A 36 -2.71 0.90 -7.29
N SER A 37 -1.75 1.48 -6.58
CA SER A 37 -0.93 0.73 -5.63
C SER A 37 -0.63 1.51 -4.35
N VAL A 38 -0.45 0.74 -3.28
CA VAL A 38 0.06 1.18 -1.98
C VAL A 38 1.43 0.53 -1.78
N ASN A 39 2.45 1.35 -1.58
CA ASN A 39 3.84 0.91 -1.39
C ASN A 39 4.31 1.23 0.02
N PHE A 40 4.87 0.25 0.72
CA PHE A 40 5.63 0.44 1.94
C PHE A 40 7.11 0.53 1.59
N CYS A 41 7.65 1.74 1.64
CA CYS A 41 8.95 2.07 1.08
C CYS A 41 10.04 2.13 2.13
N LEU A 42 11.20 1.58 1.78
CA LEU A 42 12.46 1.77 2.51
C LEU A 42 13.15 3.07 2.07
N PRO A 43 14.19 3.53 2.80
CA PRO A 43 14.91 4.74 2.48
C PRO A 43 15.37 4.78 1.03
N ARG A 44 15.06 5.88 0.33
CA ARG A 44 15.52 6.08 -1.04
C ARG A 44 17.02 6.37 -1.05
N PRO A 45 17.77 5.85 -2.05
CA PRO A 45 19.14 6.29 -2.28
C PRO A 45 19.20 7.82 -2.44
N PRO A 46 20.23 8.52 -1.92
CA PRO A 46 20.32 9.98 -1.96
C PRO A 46 20.28 10.60 -3.37
N HIS A 47 20.55 9.80 -4.40
CA HIS A 47 20.60 10.22 -5.80
C HIS A 47 19.37 9.81 -6.62
N ALA A 48 18.37 9.19 -6.01
CA ALA A 48 17.15 8.80 -6.71
C ALA A 48 16.30 10.03 -7.07
N ALA A 49 15.79 10.09 -8.30
CA ALA A 49 14.92 11.18 -8.72
C ALA A 49 13.56 11.08 -7.99
N PRO A 50 12.94 12.21 -7.59
CA PRO A 50 11.73 12.21 -6.78
C PRO A 50 10.50 11.62 -7.49
N ASN A 51 10.48 11.62 -8.83
CA ASN A 51 9.37 11.09 -9.63
C ASN A 51 9.59 9.62 -10.06
N GLN A 52 10.67 8.98 -9.63
CA GLN A 52 10.87 7.55 -9.89
C GLN A 52 10.15 6.70 -8.84
N THR A 53 9.71 5.51 -9.23
CA THR A 53 9.24 4.53 -8.25
C THR A 53 10.37 4.21 -7.24
N PRO A 54 10.05 3.97 -5.96
CA PRO A 54 11.05 3.65 -4.96
C PRO A 54 11.96 2.50 -5.40
N SER A 55 13.24 2.58 -5.05
CA SER A 55 14.19 1.49 -5.33
C SER A 55 13.97 0.28 -4.41
N TYR A 56 13.46 0.53 -3.20
CA TYR A 56 13.26 -0.48 -2.17
C TYR A 56 11.83 -0.37 -1.62
N ILE A 57 11.05 -1.45 -1.78
CA ILE A 57 9.65 -1.55 -1.38
C ILE A 57 9.52 -2.86 -0.60
N ALA A 58 9.24 -2.78 0.70
CA ALA A 58 8.99 -3.94 1.55
C ALA A 58 7.71 -4.66 1.17
N TYR A 59 6.70 -3.90 0.72
CA TYR A 59 5.43 -4.43 0.29
C TYR A 59 4.76 -3.51 -0.74
N HIS A 60 4.47 -4.10 -1.89
CA HIS A 60 3.72 -3.50 -2.98
C HIS A 60 2.37 -4.20 -3.03
N PHE A 61 1.31 -3.44 -2.78
CA PHE A 61 -0.06 -3.92 -2.89
C PHE A 61 -0.74 -3.17 -4.02
N LYS A 62 -1.06 -3.87 -5.11
CA LYS A 62 -1.65 -3.28 -6.30
C LYS A 62 -2.98 -3.93 -6.63
N THR A 63 -3.95 -3.12 -7.04
CA THR A 63 -5.19 -3.62 -7.65
C THR A 63 -5.27 -3.17 -9.08
N ILE A 64 -5.62 -4.10 -9.96
CA ILE A 64 -5.76 -3.91 -11.39
C ILE A 64 -7.23 -4.18 -11.74
N TYR A 65 -7.85 -3.25 -12.46
CA TYR A 65 -9.20 -3.38 -12.96
C TYR A 65 -9.16 -3.52 -14.47
N ASP A 66 -9.84 -4.54 -14.97
CA ASP A 66 -9.95 -4.75 -16.40
C ASP A 66 -11.16 -3.99 -16.98
N GLU A 67 -11.37 -4.15 -18.30
CA GLU A 67 -12.48 -3.52 -19.02
C GLU A 67 -13.80 -4.32 -18.93
N ASN A 68 -13.78 -5.55 -18.40
CA ASN A 68 -14.92 -6.46 -18.28
C ASN A 68 -15.47 -6.54 -16.84
N ASP A 69 -15.10 -5.61 -15.97
CA ASP A 69 -15.39 -5.61 -14.52
C ASP A 69 -14.76 -6.78 -13.74
N GLU A 70 -13.80 -7.50 -14.33
CA GLU A 70 -12.89 -8.36 -13.59
C GLU A 70 -11.76 -7.53 -12.97
N SER A 71 -11.19 -8.01 -11.88
CA SER A 71 -10.06 -7.35 -11.23
C SER A 71 -9.20 -8.34 -10.49
N SER A 72 -7.94 -7.98 -10.30
CA SER A 72 -6.96 -8.78 -9.58
C SER A 72 -6.17 -7.94 -8.60
N VAL A 73 -5.67 -8.61 -7.57
CA VAL A 73 -4.70 -8.06 -6.63
C VAL A 73 -3.34 -8.65 -6.94
N VAL A 74 -2.33 -7.79 -7.00
CA VAL A 74 -0.93 -8.17 -7.15
C VAL A 74 -0.18 -7.74 -5.90
N GLN A 75 0.44 -8.70 -5.23
CA GLN A 75 1.37 -8.48 -4.13
C GLN A 75 2.79 -8.75 -4.61
N ASN A 76 3.72 -7.88 -4.22
CA ASN A 76 5.14 -8.04 -4.56
C ASN A 76 6.00 -7.24 -3.57
N TRP A 77 7.31 -7.28 -3.76
CA TRP A 77 8.30 -6.45 -3.11
C TRP A 77 9.40 -6.08 -4.11
N LYS A 78 10.23 -5.10 -3.75
CA LYS A 78 11.28 -4.59 -4.63
C LYS A 78 12.56 -4.38 -3.84
N ASN A 79 13.64 -5.01 -4.28
CA ASN A 79 14.99 -4.75 -3.79
C ASN A 79 15.91 -4.43 -4.96
N ALA A 80 15.92 -3.16 -5.34
CA ALA A 80 16.38 -2.63 -6.63
C ALA A 80 15.60 -3.14 -7.86
N TYR A 81 15.18 -4.40 -7.86
CA TYR A 81 14.38 -5.04 -8.90
C TYR A 81 13.11 -5.65 -8.31
N TRP A 82 12.05 -5.69 -9.12
CA TRP A 82 10.81 -6.39 -8.79
C TRP A 82 11.06 -7.90 -8.67
N GLN A 83 10.29 -8.54 -7.81
CA GLN A 83 10.42 -9.95 -7.49
C GLN A 83 9.24 -10.72 -8.09
N GLU A 84 9.10 -11.99 -7.78
CA GLU A 84 7.98 -12.80 -8.26
C GLU A 84 6.65 -12.24 -7.72
N GLU A 85 5.68 -12.04 -8.63
CA GLU A 85 4.37 -11.50 -8.28
C GLU A 85 3.48 -12.60 -7.71
N GLU A 86 2.81 -12.30 -6.60
CA GLU A 86 1.67 -13.08 -6.11
C GLU A 86 0.39 -12.45 -6.65
N VAL A 87 -0.33 -13.19 -7.50
CA VAL A 87 -1.57 -12.73 -8.12
C VAL A 87 -2.76 -13.43 -7.47
N HIS A 88 -3.73 -12.65 -7.04
CA HIS A 88 -4.92 -13.12 -6.35
C HIS A 88 -6.19 -12.58 -7.01
N ASP A 89 -7.27 -13.33 -6.82
CA ASP A 89 -8.61 -12.85 -7.16
C ASP A 89 -8.93 -11.60 -6.33
N ASN A 90 -9.48 -10.58 -6.99
CA ASN A 90 -9.92 -9.40 -6.28
C ASN A 90 -11.31 -9.62 -5.67
N HIS A 91 -11.36 -9.61 -4.33
CA HIS A 91 -12.61 -9.64 -3.58
C HIS A 91 -12.82 -8.36 -2.75
N TRP A 92 -11.92 -7.37 -2.89
CA TRP A 92 -12.01 -6.09 -2.19
C TRP A 92 -12.23 -4.95 -3.20
N HIS A 93 -12.82 -3.84 -2.73
CA HIS A 93 -13.05 -2.64 -3.54
C HIS A 93 -13.63 -2.91 -4.96
N VAL A 94 -14.66 -3.76 -5.04
CA VAL A 94 -15.29 -4.15 -6.32
C VAL A 94 -16.06 -3.00 -6.98
N ASP A 95 -16.52 -2.01 -6.20
CA ASP A 95 -17.20 -0.81 -6.69
C ASP A 95 -16.22 0.37 -6.70
N ARG A 96 -15.55 0.55 -7.85
CA ARG A 96 -14.52 1.57 -8.09
C ARG A 96 -14.97 3.01 -7.85
N SER A 97 -16.27 3.27 -7.87
CA SER A 97 -16.83 4.62 -7.71
C SER A 97 -16.79 5.11 -6.25
N LYS A 98 -16.61 4.18 -5.30
CA LYS A 98 -16.63 4.47 -3.87
C LYS A 98 -15.25 4.85 -3.35
N THR A 99 -15.24 5.68 -2.31
CA THR A 99 -14.04 5.84 -1.47
C THR A 99 -13.74 4.51 -0.78
N PHE A 100 -12.52 4.01 -0.90
CA PHE A 100 -12.07 2.81 -0.20
C PHE A 100 -11.50 3.14 1.17
N ARG A 101 -11.53 2.12 2.04
CA ARG A 101 -10.87 2.11 3.33
C ARG A 101 -10.07 0.83 3.45
N VAL A 102 -8.77 0.96 3.69
CA VAL A 102 -7.88 -0.18 3.85
C VAL A 102 -7.03 0.01 5.09
N ILE A 103 -6.85 -1.08 5.83
CA ILE A 103 -6.02 -1.15 7.02
C ILE A 103 -4.91 -2.15 6.74
N PHE A 104 -3.67 -1.74 6.94
CA PHE A 104 -2.51 -2.62 6.93
C PHE A 104 -2.04 -2.80 8.36
N ARG A 105 -2.11 -4.02 8.88
CA ARG A 105 -1.48 -4.39 10.14
C ARG A 105 -0.10 -4.97 9.86
N LEU A 106 0.89 -4.41 10.53
CA LEU A 106 2.30 -4.67 10.30
C LEU A 106 2.80 -5.69 11.33
N HIS A 107 3.47 -6.74 10.85
CA HIS A 107 4.20 -7.70 11.66
C HIS A 107 5.62 -7.88 11.14
N GLU A 108 6.50 -8.42 11.98
CA GLU A 108 7.90 -8.67 11.58
C GLU A 108 8.02 -9.68 10.43
N ASP A 109 7.07 -10.61 10.31
CA ASP A 109 7.07 -11.70 9.32
C ASP A 109 6.04 -11.53 8.20
N CYS A 110 5.03 -10.69 8.39
CA CYS A 110 3.99 -10.48 7.38
C CYS A 110 3.31 -9.11 7.48
N ILE A 111 2.67 -8.68 6.40
CA ILE A 111 1.72 -7.57 6.39
C ILE A 111 0.34 -8.11 6.06
N LYS A 112 -0.64 -7.75 6.90
CA LYS A 112 -2.04 -8.17 6.76
C LYS A 112 -2.87 -6.99 6.28
N MET A 113 -3.62 -7.18 5.21
CA MET A 113 -4.53 -6.19 4.65
C MET A 113 -5.97 -6.51 5.06
N PHE A 114 -6.70 -5.50 5.49
CA PHE A 114 -8.13 -5.56 5.80
C PHE A 114 -8.89 -4.45 5.08
N ALA A 115 -9.99 -4.80 4.41
CA ALA A 115 -10.95 -3.86 3.87
C ALA A 115 -11.92 -3.40 4.98
N ASP A 116 -12.11 -2.09 5.10
CA ASP A 116 -13.04 -1.42 6.03
C ASP A 116 -12.81 -1.60 7.55
N SER A 117 -12.53 -2.80 8.07
CA SER A 117 -12.42 -3.08 9.52
C SER A 117 -11.47 -4.25 9.83
N VAL A 118 -11.01 -4.37 11.08
CA VAL A 118 -10.16 -5.49 11.54
C VAL A 118 -10.93 -6.59 12.28
N ASP A 119 -12.26 -6.57 12.22
CA ASP A 119 -13.15 -7.46 12.97
C ASP A 119 -13.39 -8.82 12.28
N HIS A 120 -12.66 -9.09 11.19
CA HIS A 120 -12.68 -10.33 10.42
C HIS A 120 -11.24 -10.80 10.12
N PRO A 121 -11.04 -12.03 9.62
CA PRO A 121 -9.73 -12.46 9.12
C PRO A 121 -9.21 -11.52 8.02
N PRO A 122 -7.88 -11.38 7.85
CA PRO A 122 -7.32 -10.53 6.81
C PRO A 122 -7.76 -10.98 5.42
N ASP A 123 -8.06 -10.02 4.55
CA ASP A 123 -8.44 -10.27 3.15
C ASP A 123 -7.22 -10.75 2.35
N TYR A 124 -6.05 -10.17 2.65
CA TYR A 124 -4.79 -10.58 2.05
C TYR A 124 -3.67 -10.58 3.09
N VAL A 125 -2.72 -11.49 2.93
CA VAL A 125 -1.53 -11.62 3.78
C VAL A 125 -0.32 -11.77 2.89
N PHE A 126 0.69 -10.97 3.14
CA PHE A 126 1.95 -11.01 2.40
C PHE A 126 3.11 -11.29 3.35
N GLU A 127 3.92 -12.32 3.07
CA GLU A 127 5.11 -12.64 3.85
C GLU A 127 6.24 -11.66 3.51
N VAL A 128 6.66 -10.84 4.48
CA VAL A 128 7.63 -9.78 4.20
C VAL A 128 9.04 -10.35 4.06
N GLN A 129 9.76 -9.88 3.03
CA GLN A 129 11.14 -10.27 2.76
C GLN A 129 12.16 -9.21 3.17
N LEU A 130 11.69 -7.99 3.50
CA LEU A 130 12.52 -6.87 3.93
C LEU A 130 12.14 -6.42 5.36
N PRO A 131 13.09 -5.86 6.13
CA PRO A 131 12.86 -5.53 7.53
C PRO A 131 11.76 -4.47 7.72
N LEU A 132 10.83 -4.77 8.64
CA LEU A 132 9.73 -3.87 8.99
C LEU A 132 10.25 -2.52 9.51
N ASP A 133 11.22 -2.55 10.41
CA ASP A 133 11.79 -1.38 11.09
C ASP A 133 12.50 -0.38 10.17
N GLN A 134 12.76 -0.78 8.91
CA GLN A 134 13.35 0.09 7.88
C GLN A 134 12.31 0.78 7.00
N ILE A 135 11.01 0.51 7.15
CA ILE A 135 9.99 1.21 6.37
C ILE A 135 9.89 2.65 6.87
N GLU A 136 10.12 3.61 5.96
CA GLU A 136 10.11 5.04 6.28
C GLU A 136 8.86 5.77 5.78
N SER A 137 8.22 5.26 4.73
CA SER A 137 7.11 5.95 4.11
C SER A 137 6.14 5.02 3.41
N ILE A 138 4.94 5.54 3.18
CA ILE A 138 3.92 4.93 2.35
C ILE A 138 3.71 5.82 1.14
N GLU A 139 3.63 5.20 -0.04
CA GLU A 139 3.33 5.88 -1.28
C GLU A 139 2.09 5.29 -1.97
N LEU A 140 1.19 6.17 -2.42
CA LEU A 140 0.03 5.80 -3.24
C LEU A 140 0.24 6.30 -4.66
N TRP A 141 0.14 5.39 -5.63
CA TRP A 141 0.47 5.62 -7.05
C TRP A 141 -0.70 5.32 -8.00
N ASP A 142 -0.52 5.76 -9.25
CA ASP A 142 -1.40 5.57 -10.41
C ASP A 142 -2.74 6.33 -10.29
N ASP A 143 -3.89 5.67 -10.46
CA ASP A 143 -5.19 6.33 -10.66
C ASP A 143 -5.88 6.78 -9.36
N VAL A 144 -5.09 7.22 -8.38
CA VAL A 144 -5.59 7.78 -7.11
C VAL A 144 -5.99 9.24 -7.34
N GLU A 145 -7.28 9.54 -7.16
CA GLU A 145 -7.84 10.89 -7.31
C GLU A 145 -7.47 11.76 -6.11
N ASN A 146 -7.78 11.27 -4.89
CA ASN A 146 -7.47 11.98 -3.67
C ASN A 146 -7.32 11.02 -2.47
N VAL A 147 -6.44 11.39 -1.55
CA VAL A 147 -6.29 10.76 -0.24
C VAL A 147 -7.02 11.61 0.79
N GLU A 148 -8.10 11.08 1.37
CA GLU A 148 -8.91 11.77 2.37
C GLU A 148 -8.29 11.66 3.76
N GLU A 149 -7.68 10.51 4.08
CA GLU A 149 -7.09 10.25 5.38
C GLU A 149 -5.96 9.23 5.28
N ILE A 150 -4.89 9.48 6.02
CA ILE A 150 -3.91 8.46 6.42
C ILE A 150 -3.65 8.59 7.91
N SER A 151 -3.79 7.48 8.62
CA SER A 151 -3.69 7.43 10.07
C SER A 151 -2.75 6.29 10.49
N PHE A 152 -1.68 6.64 11.20
CA PHE A 152 -0.75 5.69 11.79
C PHE A 152 -1.18 5.41 13.23
N ARG A 153 -1.51 4.15 13.54
CA ARG A 153 -1.86 3.70 14.88
C ARG A 153 -0.75 2.83 15.40
N TYR A 154 -0.23 3.20 16.55
CA TYR A 154 0.89 2.50 17.14
C TYR A 154 0.41 1.58 18.25
N ASP A 155 0.81 0.32 18.18
CA ASP A 155 0.51 -0.60 19.27
C ASP A 155 1.40 -0.24 20.47
N ASN A 156 0.76 0.27 21.52
CA ASN A 156 1.44 0.65 22.76
C ASN A 156 1.35 -0.47 23.82
N SER A 157 0.87 -1.66 23.47
CA SER A 157 0.73 -2.78 24.41
C SER A 157 2.09 -3.31 24.92
N ASN A 158 3.20 -3.02 24.22
CA ASN A 158 4.56 -3.40 24.58
C ASN A 158 5.36 -2.34 25.39
N VAL A 159 4.71 -1.31 25.94
CA VAL A 159 5.39 -0.29 26.78
C VAL A 159 5.30 -0.66 28.27
N TYR A 160 5.78 -1.85 28.67
CA TYR A 160 5.97 -2.22 30.08
C TYR A 160 7.15 -3.16 30.29
#